data_AF-A0A8T4SH76-F1
#
_entry.id   AF-A0A8T4SH76-F1
#
_cell.length_a   1.000
_cell.length_b   1.000
_cell.length_c   1.000
_cell.angle_alpha   90.00
_cell.angle_beta   90.00
_cell.angle_gamma   90.00
#
_symmetry.space_group_name_H-M   'P 1'
#
loop_
_entity.id
_entity.type
_entity.pdbx_description
1 polymer ?
#
loop_
_entity_poly.entity_id
_entity_poly.type
_entity_poly.pdbx_seq_one_letter_code
_entity_poly.pdbx_strand_id
1 'polypeptide(L)'
;MRIPQKPKNVNEIMKKESSEVLKLLKDEEVMKFVAKCNKDYVHWDELIYKKIPRDSKPEYVWVLMKLFRASQYRMLKFGKWGFQYVLLDEFQKKLHILDKGAAGRLDSSLDSINIGGRERHIISSLMEEAIASSQLEGAATTRKVAKELLRFKKKPQNYSEHMIVNGYKTIQKIVSMKEKIITPDMILELHREITEDTLKDKKYEGRFRDNNEVVVGDPLLAERIYHQPPDYKEVSELIKELCAFANSETEEFIHPIIKGIMLHFMIGYIHPFEDGNGRTARTIFYWYVLSKGYWLFEYMAISRIILRSKTKYGLAYLYTETDENDLTYFIDYILIAIEEALHDMENYITRKQKEQSDALRLIRTIKDINLRQAEILKEFIKYPDKSFVLNEIINTYGVAYDTARNDLLYLTKLGYFEKMKVQKRFIFKLSKNKVMPE
;
A
#
# COMPACT_ATOMS: atom_id res chain seq x y z
N MET A 1 3.21 -10.92 -17.77
CA MET A 1 2.61 -11.89 -16.80
C MET A 1 1.71 -12.89 -17.53
N ARG A 2 1.68 -14.19 -17.14
CA ARG A 2 0.62 -15.21 -17.42
C ARG A 2 -0.81 -14.64 -17.51
N ILE A 3 -1.62 -14.82 -18.56
CA ILE A 3 -3.08 -14.65 -18.38
C ILE A 3 -3.57 -15.96 -17.72
N PRO A 4 -4.22 -15.90 -16.55
CA PRO A 4 -4.77 -17.09 -15.90
C PRO A 4 -5.78 -17.81 -16.79
N GLN A 5 -5.80 -19.14 -16.71
CA GLN A 5 -6.84 -19.91 -17.36
C GLN A 5 -8.19 -19.63 -16.71
N LYS A 6 -9.22 -19.43 -17.54
CA LYS A 6 -10.60 -19.30 -17.04
C LYS A 6 -11.10 -20.66 -16.52
N PRO A 7 -11.81 -20.68 -15.38
CA PRO A 7 -12.48 -21.87 -14.90
C PRO A 7 -13.50 -22.38 -15.92
N LYS A 8 -13.70 -23.71 -15.92
CA LYS A 8 -14.80 -24.31 -16.68
C LYS A 8 -16.14 -23.93 -16.06
N ASN A 9 -17.17 -23.83 -16.90
CA ASN A 9 -18.50 -23.43 -16.46
C ASN A 9 -19.10 -24.50 -15.53
N VAL A 10 -19.34 -24.12 -14.27
CA VAL A 10 -19.87 -25.01 -13.21
C VAL A 10 -21.23 -25.59 -13.60
N ASN A 11 -22.11 -24.78 -14.20
CA ASN A 11 -23.45 -25.22 -14.59
C ASN A 11 -23.39 -26.24 -15.74
N GLU A 12 -22.46 -26.11 -16.68
CA GLU A 12 -22.28 -27.09 -17.75
C GLU A 12 -21.77 -28.43 -17.24
N ILE A 13 -20.81 -28.41 -16.29
CA ILE A 13 -20.29 -29.64 -15.66
C ILE A 13 -21.42 -30.33 -14.87
N MET A 14 -22.15 -29.57 -14.05
CA MET A 14 -23.26 -30.12 -13.26
C MET A 14 -24.39 -30.68 -14.14
N LYS A 15 -24.66 -30.09 -15.30
CA LYS A 15 -25.65 -30.65 -16.25
C LYS A 15 -25.22 -32.00 -16.85
N LYS A 16 -23.92 -32.22 -17.05
CA LYS A 16 -23.39 -33.42 -17.74
C LYS A 16 -22.94 -34.53 -16.80
N GLU A 17 -22.34 -34.17 -15.67
CA GLU A 17 -21.56 -35.07 -14.80
C GLU A 17 -21.96 -34.94 -13.31
N SER A 18 -23.18 -34.47 -12.98
CA SER A 18 -23.61 -34.25 -11.58
C SER A 18 -23.48 -35.49 -10.70
N SER A 19 -23.80 -36.69 -11.19
CA SER A 19 -23.70 -37.92 -10.40
C SER A 19 -22.27 -38.18 -9.94
N GLU A 20 -21.27 -37.91 -10.79
CA GLU A 20 -19.87 -38.12 -10.47
C GLU A 20 -19.34 -37.07 -9.49
N VAL A 21 -19.73 -35.80 -9.67
CA VAL A 21 -19.39 -34.73 -8.73
C VAL A 21 -19.99 -35.01 -7.35
N LEU A 22 -21.27 -35.40 -7.29
CA LEU A 22 -21.97 -35.62 -6.02
C LEU A 22 -21.48 -36.87 -5.27
N LYS A 23 -20.93 -37.88 -5.95
CA LYS A 23 -20.28 -39.03 -5.29
C LYS A 23 -19.10 -38.59 -4.44
N LEU A 24 -18.34 -37.59 -4.89
CA LEU A 24 -17.16 -37.07 -4.19
C LEU A 24 -17.50 -36.36 -2.88
N LEU A 25 -18.75 -35.92 -2.67
CA LEU A 25 -19.18 -35.35 -1.38
C LEU A 25 -19.04 -36.35 -0.21
N LYS A 26 -19.05 -37.66 -0.51
CA LYS A 26 -18.88 -38.72 0.50
C LYS A 26 -17.42 -39.12 0.71
N ASP A 27 -16.49 -38.61 -0.11
CA ASP A 27 -15.07 -38.91 0.00
C ASP A 27 -14.38 -37.92 0.94
N GLU A 28 -13.92 -38.43 2.09
CA GLU A 28 -13.34 -37.59 3.14
C GLU A 28 -12.02 -36.92 2.71
N GLU A 29 -11.19 -37.59 1.91
CA GLU A 29 -9.90 -37.05 1.45
C GLU A 29 -10.11 -35.91 0.45
N VAL A 30 -11.03 -36.11 -0.50
CA VAL A 30 -11.40 -35.07 -1.47
C VAL A 30 -12.03 -33.88 -0.75
N MET A 31 -12.93 -34.13 0.20
CA MET A 31 -13.58 -33.05 0.96
C MET A 31 -12.62 -32.26 1.84
N LYS A 32 -11.63 -32.92 2.48
CA LYS A 32 -10.53 -32.22 3.19
C LYS A 32 -9.70 -31.36 2.22
N PHE A 33 -9.43 -31.85 1.02
CA PHE A 33 -8.71 -31.09 0.00
C PHE A 33 -9.51 -29.88 -0.49
N VAL A 34 -10.81 -30.04 -0.77
CA VAL A 34 -11.72 -28.94 -1.13
C VAL A 34 -11.74 -27.88 -0.03
N ALA A 35 -11.91 -28.29 1.22
CA ALA A 35 -11.91 -27.37 2.37
C ALA A 35 -10.60 -26.59 2.48
N LYS A 36 -9.45 -27.26 2.30
CA LYS A 36 -8.14 -26.60 2.27
C LYS A 36 -8.02 -25.61 1.12
N CYS A 37 -8.44 -25.98 -0.09
CA CYS A 37 -8.39 -25.10 -1.25
C CYS A 37 -9.28 -23.87 -1.09
N ASN A 38 -10.45 -24.00 -0.44
CA ASN A 38 -11.31 -22.86 -0.13
C ASN A 38 -10.76 -21.99 1.01
N LYS A 39 -10.10 -22.58 2.00
CA LYS A 39 -9.39 -21.82 3.04
C LYS A 39 -8.26 -20.97 2.46
N ASP A 40 -7.48 -21.54 1.55
CA ASP A 40 -6.38 -20.86 0.84
C ASP A 40 -6.90 -20.04 -0.37
N TYR A 41 -8.23 -19.98 -0.56
CA TYR A 41 -8.94 -19.36 -1.68
C TYR A 41 -8.32 -19.61 -3.06
N VAL A 42 -7.93 -20.84 -3.34
CA VAL A 42 -7.22 -21.25 -4.56
C VAL A 42 -8.00 -20.88 -5.83
N HIS A 43 -7.33 -20.29 -6.82
CA HIS A 43 -7.88 -20.05 -8.17
C HIS A 43 -7.79 -21.29 -9.05
N TRP A 44 -8.65 -21.38 -10.07
CA TRP A 44 -8.64 -22.48 -11.04
C TRP A 44 -7.28 -22.69 -11.71
N ASP A 45 -6.59 -21.61 -12.11
CA ASP A 45 -5.28 -21.68 -12.76
C ASP A 45 -4.22 -22.32 -11.86
N GLU A 46 -4.39 -22.28 -10.54
CA GLU A 46 -3.54 -22.99 -9.59
C GLU A 46 -4.02 -24.43 -9.34
N LEU A 47 -5.34 -24.63 -9.26
CA LEU A 47 -5.95 -25.93 -8.95
C LEU A 47 -5.53 -27.01 -9.94
N ILE A 48 -5.52 -26.69 -11.23
CA ILE A 48 -5.18 -27.64 -12.31
C ILE A 48 -3.76 -28.21 -12.23
N TYR A 49 -2.87 -27.58 -11.48
CA TYR A 49 -1.49 -28.04 -11.27
C TYR A 49 -1.29 -28.70 -9.90
N LYS A 50 -2.31 -28.72 -9.02
CA LYS A 50 -2.23 -29.38 -7.72
C LYS A 50 -2.46 -30.88 -7.86
N LYS A 51 -1.80 -31.67 -7.01
CA LYS A 51 -2.06 -33.10 -6.88
C LYS A 51 -3.40 -33.31 -6.17
N ILE A 52 -4.39 -33.79 -6.91
CA ILE A 52 -5.74 -34.02 -6.41
C ILE A 52 -5.86 -35.44 -5.83
N PRO A 53 -6.49 -35.63 -4.66
CA PRO A 53 -6.72 -36.96 -4.10
C PRO A 53 -7.54 -37.86 -5.02
N ARG A 54 -7.26 -39.17 -4.95
CA ARG A 54 -8.01 -40.22 -5.67
C ARG A 54 -8.01 -40.06 -7.19
N ASP A 55 -7.04 -39.32 -7.74
CA ASP A 55 -6.95 -38.97 -9.17
C ASP A 55 -8.25 -38.35 -9.71
N SER A 56 -8.97 -37.62 -8.84
CA SER A 56 -10.21 -36.94 -9.22
C SER A 56 -9.94 -35.82 -10.23
N LYS A 57 -10.92 -35.53 -11.08
CA LYS A 57 -10.82 -34.45 -12.07
C LYS A 57 -10.79 -33.07 -11.37
N PRO A 58 -9.87 -32.15 -11.74
CA PRO A 58 -9.86 -30.76 -11.26
C PRO A 58 -11.21 -30.06 -11.38
N GLU A 59 -11.93 -30.32 -12.46
CA GLU A 59 -13.26 -29.80 -12.75
C GLU A 59 -14.26 -30.14 -11.64
N TYR A 60 -14.23 -31.37 -11.14
CA TYR A 60 -15.17 -31.80 -10.11
C TYR A 60 -14.84 -31.14 -8.77
N VAL A 61 -13.55 -31.07 -8.43
CA VAL A 61 -13.08 -30.36 -7.24
C VAL A 61 -13.45 -28.88 -7.30
N TRP A 62 -13.29 -28.25 -8.47
CA TRP A 62 -13.67 -26.85 -8.69
C TRP A 62 -15.17 -26.62 -8.49
N VAL A 63 -16.02 -27.50 -9.03
CA VAL A 63 -17.47 -27.44 -8.81
C VAL A 63 -17.79 -27.52 -7.32
N LEU A 64 -17.20 -28.48 -6.60
CA LEU A 64 -17.38 -28.59 -5.15
C LEU A 64 -16.94 -27.31 -4.44
N MET A 65 -15.75 -26.79 -4.75
CA MET A 65 -15.25 -25.52 -4.20
C MET A 65 -16.25 -24.38 -4.40
N LYS A 66 -16.77 -24.20 -5.63
CA LYS A 66 -17.73 -23.15 -5.97
C LYS A 66 -19.08 -23.33 -5.29
N LEU A 67 -19.57 -24.56 -5.09
CA LEU A 67 -20.80 -24.82 -4.32
C LEU A 67 -20.67 -24.31 -2.88
N PHE A 68 -19.54 -24.55 -2.21
CA PHE A 68 -19.30 -24.02 -0.86
C PHE A 68 -19.18 -22.49 -0.84
N ARG A 69 -18.44 -21.90 -1.79
CA ARG A 69 -18.29 -20.44 -1.89
C ARG A 69 -19.63 -19.76 -2.16
N ALA A 70 -20.46 -20.33 -3.05
CA ALA A 70 -21.77 -19.80 -3.43
C ALA A 70 -22.71 -19.62 -2.25
N SER A 71 -22.65 -20.51 -1.25
CA SER A 71 -23.46 -20.39 -0.04
C SER A 71 -23.06 -19.22 0.88
N GLN A 72 -21.89 -18.61 0.65
CA GLN A 72 -21.31 -17.55 1.48
C GLN A 72 -21.12 -16.23 0.73
N TYR A 73 -21.45 -16.19 -0.57
CA TYR A 73 -21.23 -14.99 -1.37
C TYR A 73 -22.08 -13.83 -0.88
N ARG A 74 -21.41 -12.70 -0.73
CA ARG A 74 -22.01 -11.38 -0.58
C ARG A 74 -21.90 -10.68 -1.92
N MET A 75 -22.99 -10.06 -2.35
CA MET A 75 -23.12 -9.50 -3.70
C MET A 75 -23.00 -7.98 -3.68
N LEU A 76 -22.29 -7.44 -4.67
CA LEU A 76 -22.28 -6.01 -4.98
C LEU A 76 -22.64 -5.79 -6.45
N LYS A 77 -23.17 -4.61 -6.76
CA LYS A 77 -23.55 -4.25 -8.12
C LYS A 77 -23.19 -2.81 -8.41
N PHE A 78 -22.57 -2.59 -9.57
CA PHE A 78 -22.30 -1.27 -10.14
C PHE A 78 -22.79 -1.26 -11.59
N GLY A 79 -23.86 -0.52 -11.87
CA GLY A 79 -24.57 -0.55 -13.14
C GLY A 79 -25.01 -1.96 -13.51
N LYS A 80 -24.50 -2.48 -14.64
CA LYS A 80 -24.77 -3.86 -15.09
C LYS A 80 -23.80 -4.90 -14.52
N TRP A 81 -22.73 -4.46 -13.85
CA TRP A 81 -21.65 -5.32 -13.40
C TRP A 81 -21.94 -5.86 -11.99
N GLY A 82 -22.04 -7.19 -11.88
CA GLY A 82 -22.12 -7.89 -10.60
C GLY A 82 -20.73 -8.28 -10.11
N PHE A 83 -20.54 -8.18 -8.79
CA PHE A 83 -19.34 -8.62 -8.09
C PHE A 83 -19.77 -9.45 -6.88
N GLN A 84 -18.91 -10.36 -6.47
CA GLN A 84 -19.15 -11.21 -5.31
C GLN A 84 -17.90 -11.33 -4.46
N TYR A 85 -18.07 -11.63 -3.17
CA TYR A 85 -16.94 -11.95 -2.30
C TYR A 85 -17.37 -12.82 -1.13
N VAL A 86 -16.40 -13.53 -0.54
CA VAL A 86 -16.55 -14.31 0.69
C VAL A 86 -15.72 -13.66 1.80
N LEU A 87 -16.29 -13.55 3.00
CA LEU A 87 -15.53 -13.16 4.19
C LEU A 87 -14.91 -14.39 4.87
N LEU A 88 -13.67 -14.69 4.51
CA LEU A 88 -12.91 -15.80 5.09
C LEU A 88 -12.56 -15.54 6.56
N ASP A 89 -12.42 -16.61 7.35
CA ASP A 89 -11.98 -16.52 8.75
C ASP A 89 -10.62 -15.82 8.90
N GLU A 90 -9.68 -16.05 7.96
CA GLU A 90 -8.40 -15.34 7.98
C GLU A 90 -8.54 -13.84 7.68
N PHE A 91 -9.54 -13.42 6.91
CA PHE A 91 -9.81 -12.00 6.74
C PHE A 91 -10.23 -11.42 8.07
N GLN A 92 -11.19 -12.06 8.74
CA GLN A 92 -11.68 -11.60 10.04
C GLN A 92 -10.56 -11.53 11.07
N LYS A 93 -9.65 -12.50 11.09
CA LYS A 93 -8.48 -12.48 11.97
C LYS A 93 -7.53 -11.31 11.67
N LYS A 94 -7.22 -11.04 10.39
CA LYS A 94 -6.39 -9.89 9.99
C LYS A 94 -7.05 -8.56 10.34
N LEU A 95 -8.34 -8.43 10.06
CA LEU A 95 -9.14 -7.25 10.40
C LEU A 95 -9.17 -7.02 11.92
N HIS A 96 -9.37 -8.07 12.72
CA HIS A 96 -9.34 -7.98 14.18
C HIS A 96 -7.99 -7.46 14.72
N ILE A 97 -6.86 -7.89 14.13
CA ILE A 97 -5.54 -7.38 14.50
C ILE A 97 -5.44 -5.88 14.17
N LEU A 98 -5.94 -5.46 13.01
CA LEU A 98 -5.95 -4.06 12.58
C LEU A 98 -6.85 -3.19 13.46
N ASP A 99 -8.03 -3.67 13.84
CA ASP A 99 -8.94 -2.98 14.76
C ASP A 99 -8.30 -2.81 16.14
N LYS A 100 -7.65 -3.85 16.68
CA LYS A 100 -6.90 -3.74 17.95
C LYS A 100 -5.72 -2.79 17.86
N GLY A 101 -5.05 -2.74 16.71
CA GLY A 101 -3.98 -1.79 16.43
C GLY A 101 -4.51 -0.35 16.44
N ALA A 102 -5.61 -0.11 15.74
CA ALA A 102 -6.29 1.19 15.64
C ALA A 102 -6.87 1.65 16.99
N ALA A 103 -7.36 0.73 17.82
CA ALA A 103 -7.96 1.00 19.12
C ALA A 103 -6.98 1.38 20.26
N GLY A 104 -5.69 1.55 19.98
CA GLY A 104 -4.78 2.29 20.89
C GLY A 104 -3.55 1.55 21.41
N ARG A 105 -3.42 0.21 21.24
CA ARG A 105 -2.20 -0.50 21.67
C ARG A 105 -0.95 0.03 20.94
N LEU A 106 -1.08 0.26 19.64
CA LEU A 106 -0.01 0.84 18.84
C LEU A 106 0.13 2.34 19.08
N ASP A 107 -0.94 3.04 19.42
CA ASP A 107 -0.90 4.48 19.76
C ASP A 107 -0.02 4.72 20.99
N SER A 108 -0.21 3.95 22.08
CA SER A 108 0.67 4.03 23.26
C SER A 108 2.13 3.67 22.95
N SER A 109 2.36 2.73 22.02
CA SER A 109 3.71 2.34 21.60
C SER A 109 4.36 3.43 20.75
N LEU A 110 3.57 4.16 19.97
CA LEU A 110 4.01 5.31 19.20
C LEU A 110 4.24 6.53 20.10
N ASP A 111 3.44 6.74 21.13
CA ASP A 111 3.65 7.83 22.10
C ASP A 111 4.90 7.61 22.96
N SER A 112 5.29 6.34 23.17
CA SER A 112 6.57 6.02 23.82
C SER A 112 7.79 6.44 22.98
N ILE A 113 7.61 6.56 21.66
CA ILE A 113 8.59 7.18 20.78
C ILE A 113 8.37 8.69 20.94
N ASN A 114 9.40 9.43 21.37
CA ASN A 114 9.35 10.88 21.58
C ASN A 114 8.55 11.59 20.46
N ILE A 115 7.80 12.66 20.76
CA ILE A 115 6.87 13.37 19.85
C ILE A 115 7.46 13.61 18.45
N GLY A 116 8.75 13.95 18.35
CA GLY A 116 9.43 14.11 17.06
C GLY A 116 9.67 12.82 16.26
N GLY A 117 9.72 11.65 16.89
CA GLY A 117 9.82 10.34 16.22
C GLY A 117 8.52 9.87 15.58
N ARG A 118 7.36 10.22 16.14
CA ARG A 118 6.02 9.93 15.57
C ARG A 118 5.85 10.65 14.24
N GLU A 119 6.00 11.97 14.23
CA GLU A 119 5.87 12.80 13.02
C GLU A 119 6.90 12.43 11.95
N ARG A 120 8.15 12.16 12.35
CA ARG A 120 9.20 11.68 11.43
C ARG A 120 8.86 10.37 10.74
N HIS A 121 8.22 9.44 11.46
CA HIS A 121 7.82 8.17 10.86
C HIS A 121 6.71 8.39 9.85
N ILE A 122 5.65 9.13 10.20
CA ILE A 122 4.56 9.46 9.27
C ILE A 122 5.15 10.07 8.00
N ILE A 123 5.97 11.13 8.12
CA ILE A 123 6.60 11.78 6.98
C ILE A 123 7.39 10.77 6.14
N SER A 124 8.19 9.91 6.78
CA SER A 124 8.95 8.89 6.06
C SER A 124 8.03 7.88 5.37
N SER A 125 6.98 7.38 6.02
CA SER A 125 6.07 6.38 5.46
C SER A 125 5.27 6.95 4.29
N LEU A 126 4.77 8.19 4.40
CA LEU A 126 4.13 8.90 3.30
C LEU A 126 5.08 9.10 2.11
N MET A 127 6.37 9.40 2.36
CA MET A 127 7.37 9.46 1.28
C MET A 127 7.56 8.08 0.63
N GLU A 128 7.70 7.01 1.42
CA GLU A 128 7.87 5.65 0.88
C GLU A 128 6.65 5.21 0.05
N GLU A 129 5.44 5.53 0.52
CA GLU A 129 4.19 5.25 -0.17
C GLU A 129 4.12 5.96 -1.52
N ALA A 130 4.37 7.27 -1.55
CA ALA A 130 4.37 8.06 -2.79
C ALA A 130 5.42 7.58 -3.80
N ILE A 131 6.62 7.24 -3.33
CA ILE A 131 7.70 6.72 -4.17
C ILE A 131 7.30 5.37 -4.76
N ALA A 132 6.88 4.42 -3.92
CA ALA A 132 6.56 3.07 -4.36
C ALA A 132 5.33 3.05 -5.28
N SER A 133 4.31 3.85 -4.96
CA SER A 133 3.10 4.03 -5.78
C SER A 133 3.44 4.57 -7.16
N SER A 134 4.40 5.49 -7.27
CA SER A 134 4.84 6.04 -8.57
C SER A 134 5.71 5.05 -9.35
N GLN A 135 6.59 4.32 -8.66
CA GLN A 135 7.44 3.27 -9.26
C GLN A 135 6.61 2.11 -9.83
N LEU A 136 5.48 1.78 -9.19
CA LEU A 136 4.52 0.81 -9.71
C LEU A 136 3.98 1.19 -11.09
N GLU A 137 3.77 2.48 -11.34
CA GLU A 137 3.31 3.03 -12.63
C GLU A 137 4.47 3.45 -13.56
N GLY A 138 5.70 2.98 -13.28
CA GLY A 138 6.83 3.16 -14.19
C GLY A 138 7.74 4.36 -13.93
N ALA A 139 7.61 5.06 -12.79
CA ALA A 139 8.58 6.11 -12.42
C ALA A 139 10.00 5.52 -12.28
N ALA A 140 10.90 5.89 -13.19
CA ALA A 140 12.26 5.40 -13.26
C ALA A 140 13.18 6.23 -12.35
N THR A 141 13.21 5.88 -11.07
CA THR A 141 14.17 6.48 -10.12
C THR A 141 14.54 5.52 -9.00
N THR A 142 15.66 5.80 -8.34
CA THR A 142 16.06 5.05 -7.14
C THR A 142 15.35 5.62 -5.92
N ARG A 143 15.05 4.74 -4.96
CA ARG A 143 14.48 5.14 -3.66
C ARG A 143 15.29 6.25 -2.98
N LYS A 144 16.62 6.19 -3.06
CA LYS A 144 17.51 7.20 -2.46
C LYS A 144 17.31 8.58 -3.10
N VAL A 145 17.36 8.65 -4.43
CA VAL A 145 17.18 9.91 -5.18
C VAL A 145 15.79 10.49 -4.93
N ALA A 146 14.75 9.65 -5.00
CA ALA A 146 13.39 10.07 -4.76
C ALA A 146 13.17 10.58 -3.33
N LYS A 147 13.76 9.91 -2.33
CA LYS A 147 13.68 10.36 -0.94
C LYS A 147 14.43 11.68 -0.71
N GLU A 148 15.56 11.89 -1.37
CA GLU A 148 16.26 13.17 -1.35
C GLU A 148 15.45 14.28 -2.03
N LEU A 149 14.81 14.01 -3.17
CA LEU A 149 13.90 14.92 -3.87
C LEU A 149 12.81 15.45 -2.92
N LEU A 150 12.11 14.54 -2.24
CA LEU A 150 11.04 14.89 -1.30
C LEU A 150 11.57 15.59 -0.04
N ARG A 151 12.63 15.07 0.57
CA ARG A 151 13.23 15.64 1.81
C ARG A 151 13.76 17.05 1.61
N PHE A 152 14.42 17.30 0.49
CA PHE A 152 15.00 18.61 0.19
C PHE A 152 14.03 19.52 -0.56
N LYS A 153 12.78 19.09 -0.79
CA LYS A 153 11.76 19.81 -1.56
C LYS A 153 12.33 20.36 -2.88
N LYS A 154 13.15 19.54 -3.57
CA LYS A 154 13.75 19.96 -4.84
C LYS A 154 12.64 20.09 -5.88
N LYS A 155 12.79 21.05 -6.80
CA LYS A 155 11.86 21.17 -7.93
C LYS A 155 12.03 19.93 -8.85
N PRO A 156 10.96 19.20 -9.18
CA PRO A 156 11.06 18.07 -10.10
C PRO A 156 11.56 18.53 -11.48
N GLN A 157 12.41 17.72 -12.11
CA GLN A 157 13.06 18.05 -13.39
C GLN A 157 12.61 17.15 -14.54
N ASN A 158 11.99 16.01 -14.23
CA ASN A 158 11.58 15.02 -15.23
C ASN A 158 10.27 14.34 -14.81
N TYR A 159 9.68 13.62 -15.76
CA TYR A 159 8.43 12.89 -15.60
C TYR A 159 8.37 12.05 -14.31
N SER A 160 9.41 11.26 -14.02
CA SER A 160 9.42 10.38 -12.84
C SER A 160 9.47 11.16 -11.53
N GLU A 161 10.18 12.27 -11.50
CA GLU A 161 10.23 13.16 -10.34
C GLU A 161 8.91 13.89 -10.12
N HIS A 162 8.24 14.32 -11.20
CA HIS A 162 6.89 14.89 -11.14
C HIS A 162 5.90 13.89 -10.53
N MET A 163 5.85 12.65 -11.02
CA MET A 163 4.97 11.62 -10.46
C MET A 163 5.13 11.46 -8.94
N ILE A 164 6.37 11.47 -8.46
CA ILE A 164 6.70 11.25 -7.04
C ILE A 164 6.32 12.46 -6.19
N VAL A 165 6.62 13.67 -6.66
CA VAL A 165 6.27 14.90 -5.95
C VAL A 165 4.75 15.06 -5.89
N ASN A 166 4.07 14.79 -7.00
CA ASN A 166 2.61 14.84 -7.10
C ASN A 166 1.97 13.84 -6.13
N GLY A 167 2.37 12.57 -6.19
CA GLY A 167 1.87 11.54 -5.27
C GLY A 167 2.11 11.89 -3.80
N TYR A 168 3.27 12.49 -3.46
CA TYR A 168 3.57 12.91 -2.10
C TYR A 168 2.70 14.09 -1.64
N LYS A 169 2.47 15.08 -2.50
CA LYS A 169 1.56 16.19 -2.20
C LYS A 169 0.13 15.69 -1.99
N THR A 170 -0.36 14.83 -2.89
CA THR A 170 -1.73 14.32 -2.80
C THR A 170 -1.94 13.47 -1.55
N ILE A 171 -0.97 12.62 -1.16
CA ILE A 171 -1.14 11.83 0.06
C ILE A 171 -1.11 12.70 1.33
N GLN A 172 -0.37 13.80 1.34
CA GLN A 172 -0.46 14.79 2.43
C GLN A 172 -1.83 15.48 2.44
N LYS A 173 -2.39 15.78 1.27
CA LYS A 173 -3.70 16.43 1.14
C LYS A 173 -4.84 15.54 1.62
N ILE A 174 -4.86 14.24 1.29
CA ILE A 174 -5.97 13.35 1.72
C ILE A 174 -6.06 13.25 3.25
N VAL A 175 -4.94 13.32 3.96
CA VAL A 175 -4.92 13.35 5.44
C VAL A 175 -5.68 14.57 5.96
N SER A 176 -5.54 15.73 5.30
CA SER A 176 -6.27 16.95 5.64
C SER A 176 -7.74 16.95 5.19
N MET A 177 -8.13 16.03 4.30
CA MET A 177 -9.47 15.93 3.72
C MET A 177 -10.28 14.72 4.24
N LYS A 178 -9.78 14.01 5.25
CA LYS A 178 -10.39 12.76 5.74
C LYS A 178 -11.82 12.91 6.26
N GLU A 179 -12.26 14.12 6.62
CA GLU A 179 -13.63 14.39 7.09
C GLU A 179 -14.61 14.75 5.97
N LYS A 180 -14.13 14.98 4.74
CA LYS A 180 -14.99 15.32 3.61
C LYS A 180 -15.71 14.08 3.10
N ILE A 181 -16.89 14.24 2.50
CA ILE A 181 -17.53 13.16 1.74
C ILE A 181 -16.83 13.01 0.38
N ILE A 182 -16.74 11.78 -0.13
CA ILE A 182 -16.21 11.56 -1.48
C ILE A 182 -17.26 11.86 -2.53
N THR A 183 -16.87 12.64 -3.54
CA THR A 183 -17.70 12.99 -4.69
C THR A 183 -16.92 12.74 -5.97
N PRO A 184 -17.59 12.63 -7.13
CA PRO A 184 -16.91 12.57 -8.42
C PRO A 184 -15.91 13.73 -8.60
N ASP A 185 -16.29 14.95 -8.21
CA ASP A 185 -15.42 16.13 -8.31
C ASP A 185 -14.15 16.01 -7.45
N MET A 186 -14.28 15.45 -6.24
CA MET A 186 -13.11 15.17 -5.40
C MET A 186 -12.19 14.14 -6.06
N ILE A 187 -12.73 13.10 -6.71
CA ILE A 187 -11.94 12.12 -7.45
C ILE A 187 -11.21 12.78 -8.63
N LEU A 188 -11.89 13.66 -9.38
CA LEU A 188 -11.29 14.44 -10.46
C LEU A 188 -10.18 15.38 -9.95
N GLU A 189 -10.38 16.04 -8.81
CA GLU A 189 -9.41 16.91 -8.17
C GLU A 189 -8.15 16.14 -7.75
N LEU A 190 -8.32 15.00 -7.06
CA LEU A 190 -7.21 14.14 -6.67
C LEU A 190 -6.47 13.60 -7.90
N HIS A 191 -7.19 13.19 -8.94
CA HIS A 191 -6.59 12.76 -10.19
C HIS A 191 -5.75 13.87 -10.83
N ARG A 192 -6.26 15.11 -10.88
CA ARG A 192 -5.52 16.27 -11.39
C ARG A 192 -4.19 16.46 -10.67
N GLU A 193 -4.19 16.44 -9.34
CA GLU A 193 -2.97 16.63 -8.56
C GLU A 193 -1.96 15.51 -8.76
N ILE A 194 -2.42 14.26 -8.82
CA ILE A 194 -1.54 13.10 -9.05
C ILE A 194 -0.91 13.15 -10.43
N THR A 195 -1.61 13.74 -11.41
CA THR A 195 -1.23 13.71 -12.82
C THR A 195 -0.65 15.02 -13.36
N GLU A 196 -0.58 16.08 -12.57
CA GLU A 196 -0.03 17.40 -12.92
C GLU A 196 1.33 17.30 -13.64
N ASP A 197 1.41 17.77 -14.89
CA ASP A 197 2.62 17.73 -15.72
C ASP A 197 3.17 16.31 -15.98
N THR A 198 2.31 15.29 -15.88
CA THR A 198 2.68 13.89 -16.20
C THR A 198 1.85 13.29 -17.32
N LEU A 199 0.73 13.89 -17.74
CA LEU A 199 -0.01 13.37 -18.90
C LEU A 199 0.58 13.86 -20.23
N LYS A 200 0.53 13.00 -21.25
CA LYS A 200 0.88 13.36 -22.63
C LYS A 200 0.00 14.49 -23.15
N ASP A 201 -1.30 14.42 -22.88
CA ASP A 201 -2.27 15.46 -23.19
C ASP A 201 -2.88 16.00 -21.89
N LYS A 202 -2.51 17.23 -21.56
CA LYS A 202 -2.92 17.91 -20.32
C LYS A 202 -4.44 18.08 -20.20
N LYS A 203 -5.20 18.01 -21.30
CA LYS A 203 -6.66 18.16 -21.24
C LYS A 203 -7.35 17.06 -20.43
N TYR A 204 -6.67 15.92 -20.22
CA TYR A 204 -7.16 14.79 -19.43
C TYR A 204 -6.81 14.89 -17.93
N GLU A 205 -6.02 15.88 -17.50
CA GLU A 205 -5.70 16.06 -16.08
C GLU A 205 -6.98 16.44 -15.31
N GLY A 206 -7.39 15.56 -14.39
CA GLY A 206 -8.65 15.70 -13.67
C GLY A 206 -9.90 15.65 -14.54
N ARG A 207 -9.89 14.85 -15.61
CA ARG A 207 -11.06 14.63 -16.48
C ARG A 207 -11.18 13.16 -16.85
N PHE A 208 -12.40 12.62 -16.86
CA PHE A 208 -12.64 11.27 -17.35
C PHE A 208 -12.26 11.12 -18.82
N ARG A 209 -11.84 9.92 -19.21
CA ARG A 209 -11.59 9.58 -20.62
C ARG A 209 -12.86 9.74 -21.45
N ASP A 210 -12.67 10.06 -22.72
CA ASP A 210 -13.74 10.29 -23.70
C ASP A 210 -13.74 9.26 -24.84
N ASN A 211 -12.98 8.18 -24.66
CA ASN A 211 -12.81 7.10 -25.62
C ASN A 211 -12.55 5.75 -24.90
N ASN A 212 -12.50 4.66 -25.67
CA ASN A 212 -12.24 3.29 -25.18
C ASN A 212 -10.84 2.76 -25.60
N GLU A 213 -9.90 3.64 -25.95
CA GLU A 213 -8.54 3.25 -26.36
C GLU A 213 -7.70 2.76 -25.18
N VAL A 214 -8.09 3.13 -23.96
CA VAL A 214 -7.43 2.70 -22.73
C VAL A 214 -7.70 1.21 -22.47
N VAL A 215 -6.63 0.42 -22.43
CA VAL A 215 -6.64 -0.99 -22.09
C VAL A 215 -5.67 -1.27 -20.95
N VAL A 216 -6.03 -2.20 -20.06
CA VAL A 216 -5.08 -2.71 -19.06
C VAL A 216 -4.39 -3.91 -19.70
N GLY A 217 -3.09 -3.83 -19.93
CA GLY A 217 -2.35 -4.84 -20.70
C GLY A 217 -0.85 -4.83 -20.42
N ASP A 218 -0.12 -5.74 -21.06
CA ASP A 218 1.34 -5.72 -21.03
C ASP A 218 1.85 -4.59 -21.96
N PRO A 219 2.55 -3.57 -21.45
CA PRO A 219 3.01 -2.44 -22.27
C PRO A 219 4.03 -2.86 -23.34
N LEU A 220 4.62 -4.05 -23.25
CA LEU A 220 5.59 -4.57 -24.22
C LEU A 220 4.95 -5.49 -25.28
N LEU A 221 3.70 -5.91 -25.09
CA LEU A 221 3.00 -6.85 -25.99
C LEU A 221 1.58 -6.34 -26.23
N ALA A 222 1.41 -5.55 -27.30
CA ALA A 222 0.15 -4.88 -27.64
C ALA A 222 -1.07 -5.83 -27.73
N GLU A 223 -0.86 -7.09 -28.06
CA GLU A 223 -1.92 -8.10 -28.16
C GLU A 223 -2.35 -8.70 -26.81
N ARG A 224 -1.63 -8.41 -25.72
CA ARG A 224 -1.87 -9.00 -24.40
C ARG A 224 -2.67 -8.06 -23.52
N ILE A 225 -3.94 -7.89 -23.89
CA ILE A 225 -4.94 -7.20 -23.09
C ILE A 225 -5.32 -8.09 -21.90
N TYR A 226 -5.14 -7.56 -20.70
CA TYR A 226 -5.50 -8.18 -19.43
C TYR A 226 -6.94 -7.89 -19.05
N HIS A 227 -7.39 -6.66 -19.27
CA HIS A 227 -8.74 -6.22 -18.97
C HIS A 227 -9.18 -5.14 -19.96
N GLN A 228 -10.43 -5.23 -20.39
CA GLN A 228 -11.11 -4.21 -21.17
C GLN A 228 -12.07 -3.45 -20.24
N PRO A 229 -11.80 -2.16 -19.94
CA PRO A 229 -12.66 -1.35 -19.09
C PRO A 229 -14.08 -1.19 -19.66
N PRO A 230 -15.07 -0.81 -18.81
CA PRO A 230 -16.40 -0.41 -19.26
C PRO A 230 -16.38 0.67 -20.34
N ASP A 231 -17.48 0.87 -21.07
CA ASP A 231 -17.52 1.94 -22.08
C ASP A 231 -17.36 3.32 -21.42
N TYR A 232 -16.64 4.25 -22.07
CA TYR A 232 -16.39 5.58 -21.50
C TYR A 232 -17.68 6.35 -21.16
N LYS A 233 -18.77 6.06 -21.86
CA LYS A 233 -20.10 6.65 -21.58
C LYS A 233 -20.68 6.17 -20.26
N GLU A 234 -20.27 5.01 -19.77
CA GLU A 234 -20.70 4.44 -18.48
C GLU A 234 -19.89 5.00 -17.30
N VAL A 235 -18.69 5.55 -17.55
CA VAL A 235 -17.74 5.95 -16.50
C VAL A 235 -18.33 6.95 -15.51
N SER A 236 -19.00 8.00 -16.00
CA SER A 236 -19.53 9.04 -15.12
C SER A 236 -20.54 8.47 -14.12
N GLU A 237 -21.41 7.57 -14.57
CA GLU A 237 -22.43 6.97 -13.71
C GLU A 237 -21.82 5.95 -12.75
N LEU A 238 -20.91 5.10 -13.23
CA LEU A 238 -20.19 4.14 -12.39
C LEU A 238 -19.40 4.84 -11.27
N ILE A 239 -18.80 6.01 -11.53
CA ILE A 239 -18.09 6.78 -10.50
C ILE A 239 -19.07 7.40 -9.49
N LYS A 240 -20.25 7.86 -9.91
CA LYS A 240 -21.28 8.32 -8.97
C LYS A 240 -21.75 7.18 -8.06
N GLU A 241 -22.03 6.01 -8.63
CA GLU A 241 -22.40 4.82 -7.85
C GLU A 241 -21.28 4.39 -6.90
N LEU A 242 -20.01 4.49 -7.34
CA LEU A 242 -18.86 4.22 -6.49
C LEU A 242 -18.78 5.19 -5.30
N CYS A 243 -19.01 6.49 -5.53
CA CYS A 243 -19.07 7.48 -4.45
C CYS A 243 -20.27 7.21 -3.51
N ALA A 244 -21.44 6.89 -4.06
CA ALA A 244 -22.62 6.54 -3.26
C ALA A 244 -22.34 5.30 -2.40
N PHE A 245 -21.70 4.27 -2.97
CA PHE A 245 -21.25 3.11 -2.23
C PHE A 245 -20.27 3.50 -1.12
N ALA A 246 -19.23 4.30 -1.39
CA ALA A 246 -18.29 4.74 -0.37
C ALA A 246 -18.98 5.47 0.80
N ASN A 247 -19.94 6.35 0.49
CA ASN A 247 -20.65 7.15 1.48
C ASN A 247 -21.80 6.40 2.19
N SER A 248 -22.19 5.22 1.72
CA SER A 248 -23.34 4.51 2.27
C SER A 248 -23.08 3.87 3.64
N GLU A 249 -24.12 3.88 4.46
CA GLU A 249 -24.27 3.04 5.65
C GLU A 249 -25.40 2.04 5.35
N THR A 250 -25.02 0.87 4.85
CA THR A 250 -25.96 -0.20 4.46
C THR A 250 -26.34 -1.05 5.66
N GLU A 251 -27.54 -1.68 5.62
CA GLU A 251 -27.95 -2.66 6.63
C GLU A 251 -26.96 -3.83 6.73
N GLU A 252 -26.44 -4.29 5.58
CA GLU A 252 -25.34 -5.24 5.57
C GLU A 252 -24.03 -4.51 5.91
N PHE A 253 -23.46 -4.84 7.06
CA PHE A 253 -22.17 -4.30 7.47
C PHE A 253 -21.04 -4.85 6.60
N ILE A 254 -20.30 -3.94 5.99
CA ILE A 254 -19.03 -4.20 5.32
C ILE A 254 -17.93 -3.50 6.12
N HIS A 255 -16.96 -4.28 6.57
CA HIS A 255 -15.82 -3.75 7.32
C HIS A 255 -15.12 -2.62 6.52
N PRO A 256 -14.79 -1.46 7.12
CA PRO A 256 -14.22 -0.32 6.41
C PRO A 256 -12.99 -0.64 5.56
N ILE A 257 -12.04 -1.44 6.08
CA ILE A 257 -10.87 -1.86 5.30
C ILE A 257 -11.27 -2.64 4.05
N ILE A 258 -12.21 -3.58 4.15
CA ILE A 258 -12.73 -4.35 3.01
C ILE A 258 -13.39 -3.43 1.99
N LYS A 259 -14.24 -2.52 2.46
CA LYS A 259 -14.91 -1.53 1.60
C LYS A 259 -13.90 -0.63 0.88
N GLY A 260 -12.84 -0.19 1.57
CA GLY A 260 -11.73 0.53 0.95
C GLY A 260 -11.00 -0.28 -0.12
N ILE A 261 -10.76 -1.57 0.11
CA ILE A 261 -10.14 -2.46 -0.88
C ILE A 261 -11.04 -2.63 -2.11
N MET A 262 -12.36 -2.69 -1.92
CA MET A 262 -13.31 -2.70 -3.03
C MET A 262 -13.26 -1.41 -3.83
N LEU A 263 -13.20 -0.24 -3.17
CA LEU A 263 -13.04 1.05 -3.86
C LEU A 263 -11.76 1.10 -4.71
N HIS A 264 -10.65 0.56 -4.17
CA HIS A 264 -9.41 0.41 -4.91
C HIS A 264 -9.63 -0.40 -6.19
N PHE A 265 -10.15 -1.61 -6.05
CA PHE A 265 -10.41 -2.49 -7.19
C PHE A 265 -11.29 -1.81 -8.24
N MET A 266 -12.39 -1.18 -7.79
CA MET A 266 -13.37 -0.59 -8.69
C MET A 266 -12.81 0.57 -9.52
N ILE A 267 -11.91 1.41 -8.97
CA ILE A 267 -11.23 2.43 -9.79
C ILE A 267 -10.33 1.77 -10.84
N GLY A 268 -9.62 0.69 -10.47
CA GLY A 268 -8.79 -0.09 -11.40
C GLY A 268 -9.61 -0.72 -12.54
N TYR A 269 -10.79 -1.25 -12.20
CA TYR A 269 -11.73 -1.91 -13.11
C TYR A 269 -12.50 -0.93 -14.01
N ILE A 270 -13.07 0.14 -13.45
CA ILE A 270 -13.77 1.19 -14.23
C ILE A 270 -12.78 1.89 -15.17
N HIS A 271 -11.55 2.06 -14.69
CA HIS A 271 -10.44 2.72 -15.38
C HIS A 271 -10.87 4.09 -15.94
N PRO A 272 -11.31 5.02 -15.07
CA PRO A 272 -12.01 6.24 -15.49
C PRO A 272 -11.15 7.28 -16.24
N PHE A 273 -9.82 7.17 -16.16
CA PHE A 273 -8.87 8.16 -16.71
C PHE A 273 -8.01 7.59 -17.83
N GLU A 274 -7.38 8.46 -18.62
CA GLU A 274 -6.40 8.07 -19.66
C GLU A 274 -5.12 7.46 -19.06
N ASP A 275 -4.67 7.98 -17.92
CA ASP A 275 -3.54 7.46 -17.14
C ASP A 275 -3.75 7.89 -15.67
N GLY A 276 -2.97 7.35 -14.73
CA GLY A 276 -3.06 7.70 -13.31
C GLY A 276 -4.10 6.90 -12.52
N ASN A 277 -4.80 5.95 -13.16
CA ASN A 277 -5.83 5.12 -12.52
C ASN A 277 -5.29 4.36 -11.30
N GLY A 278 -4.13 3.69 -11.43
CA GLY A 278 -3.54 2.94 -10.31
C GLY A 278 -3.15 3.82 -9.12
N ARG A 279 -2.51 4.97 -9.37
CA ARG A 279 -2.16 5.96 -8.33
C ARG A 279 -3.41 6.54 -7.66
N THR A 280 -4.45 6.81 -8.45
CA THR A 280 -5.74 7.33 -7.96
C THR A 280 -6.47 6.30 -7.11
N ALA A 281 -6.52 5.03 -7.55
CA ALA A 281 -7.14 3.93 -6.81
C ALA A 281 -6.52 3.74 -5.42
N ARG A 282 -5.18 3.73 -5.34
CA ARG A 282 -4.46 3.65 -4.07
C ARG A 282 -4.70 4.88 -3.19
N THR A 283 -4.73 6.07 -3.79
CA THR A 283 -5.04 7.30 -3.04
C THR A 283 -6.44 7.28 -2.45
N ILE A 284 -7.45 6.85 -3.23
CA ILE A 284 -8.84 6.72 -2.77
C ILE A 284 -8.95 5.68 -1.65
N PHE A 285 -8.23 4.56 -1.76
CA PHE A 285 -8.16 3.55 -0.71
C PHE A 285 -7.65 4.13 0.61
N TYR A 286 -6.48 4.82 0.58
CA TYR A 286 -5.91 5.46 1.77
C TYR A 286 -6.85 6.51 2.35
N TRP A 287 -7.40 7.39 1.49
CA TRP A 287 -8.36 8.41 1.95
C TRP A 287 -9.54 7.76 2.67
N TYR A 288 -10.12 6.69 2.09
CA TYR A 288 -11.29 6.04 2.65
C TYR A 288 -11.01 5.42 4.02
N VAL A 289 -9.96 4.62 4.18
CA VAL A 289 -9.67 3.99 5.48
C VAL A 289 -9.29 5.03 6.54
N LEU A 290 -8.62 6.11 6.17
CA LEU A 290 -8.32 7.23 7.06
C LEU A 290 -9.59 7.99 7.48
N SER A 291 -10.55 8.19 6.55
CA SER A 291 -11.85 8.81 6.84
C SER A 291 -12.68 7.99 7.84
N LYS A 292 -12.43 6.68 7.92
CA LYS A 292 -13.08 5.76 8.86
C LYS A 292 -12.29 5.55 10.16
N GLY A 293 -11.27 6.37 10.43
CA GLY A 293 -10.55 6.39 11.70
C GLY A 293 -9.38 5.40 11.81
N TYR A 294 -9.01 4.71 10.72
CA TYR A 294 -7.85 3.81 10.72
C TYR A 294 -6.52 4.57 10.56
N TRP A 295 -6.17 5.37 11.56
CA TRP A 295 -5.00 6.24 11.58
C TRP A 295 -3.66 5.51 11.35
N LEU A 296 -3.59 4.21 11.66
CA LEU A 296 -2.39 3.38 11.45
C LEU A 296 -1.93 3.34 9.99
N PHE A 297 -2.84 3.59 9.04
CA PHE A 297 -2.49 3.62 7.62
C PHE A 297 -1.55 4.80 7.29
N GLU A 298 -1.51 5.89 8.06
CA GLU A 298 -0.52 6.97 7.87
C GLU A 298 0.93 6.51 8.09
N TYR A 299 1.11 5.38 8.77
CA TYR A 299 2.40 4.80 9.14
C TYR A 299 2.81 3.65 8.21
N MET A 300 1.90 3.19 7.35
CA MET A 300 2.12 2.05 6.47
C MET A 300 2.39 2.50 5.06
N ALA A 301 3.40 1.92 4.43
CA ALA A 301 3.70 2.11 3.01
C ALA A 301 3.31 0.84 2.24
N ILE A 302 2.00 0.59 2.11
CA ILE A 302 1.43 -0.60 1.47
C ILE A 302 1.90 -0.73 0.02
N SER A 303 2.03 0.37 -0.72
CA SER A 303 2.55 0.34 -2.10
C SER A 303 3.96 -0.23 -2.19
N ARG A 304 4.76 -0.17 -1.12
CA ARG A 304 6.09 -0.79 -1.09
C ARG A 304 6.01 -2.32 -1.11
N ILE A 305 5.01 -2.90 -0.43
CA ILE A 305 4.74 -4.34 -0.45
C ILE A 305 4.18 -4.74 -1.82
N ILE A 306 3.27 -3.94 -2.37
CA ILE A 306 2.72 -4.13 -3.71
C ILE A 306 3.84 -4.08 -4.76
N LEU A 307 4.76 -3.12 -4.70
CA LEU A 307 5.89 -3.00 -5.62
C LEU A 307 6.80 -4.24 -5.59
N ARG A 308 7.11 -4.77 -4.40
CA ARG A 308 7.90 -5.99 -4.23
C ARG A 308 7.22 -7.22 -4.80
N SER A 309 5.89 -7.23 -4.85
CA SER A 309 5.07 -8.34 -5.28
C SER A 309 4.14 -7.98 -6.45
N LYS A 310 4.59 -7.08 -7.35
CA LYS A 310 3.77 -6.51 -8.43
C LYS A 310 3.07 -7.56 -9.29
N THR A 311 3.71 -8.72 -9.45
CA THR A 311 3.15 -9.84 -10.20
C THR A 311 1.94 -10.43 -9.49
N LYS A 312 1.99 -10.58 -8.16
CA LYS A 312 0.85 -11.07 -7.38
C LYS A 312 -0.30 -10.06 -7.38
N TYR A 313 0.01 -8.76 -7.32
CA TYR A 313 -0.99 -7.70 -7.41
C TYR A 313 -1.78 -7.73 -8.72
N GLY A 314 -1.09 -7.81 -9.87
CA GLY A 314 -1.76 -7.93 -11.17
C GLY A 314 -2.53 -9.26 -11.31
N LEU A 315 -1.99 -10.36 -10.78
CA LEU A 315 -2.70 -11.64 -10.74
C LEU A 315 -3.99 -11.56 -9.92
N ALA A 316 -4.02 -10.81 -8.82
CA ALA A 316 -5.22 -10.66 -8.00
C ALA A 316 -6.38 -9.98 -8.76
N TYR A 317 -6.08 -8.99 -9.63
CA TYR A 317 -7.06 -8.45 -10.57
C TYR A 317 -7.55 -9.53 -11.55
N LEU A 318 -6.61 -10.21 -12.20
CA LEU A 318 -6.93 -11.22 -13.21
C LEU A 318 -7.72 -12.40 -12.64
N TYR A 319 -7.40 -12.86 -11.43
CA TYR A 319 -8.15 -13.93 -10.76
C TYR A 319 -9.58 -13.50 -10.44
N THR A 320 -9.76 -12.26 -9.96
CA THR A 320 -11.08 -11.69 -9.73
C THR A 320 -11.91 -11.72 -11.01
N GLU A 321 -11.38 -11.17 -12.11
CA GLU A 321 -12.14 -11.06 -13.36
C GLU A 321 -12.38 -12.40 -14.06
N THR A 322 -11.44 -13.35 -13.93
CA THR A 322 -11.57 -14.67 -14.55
C THR A 322 -12.47 -15.61 -13.76
N ASP A 323 -12.72 -15.37 -12.48
CA ASP A 323 -13.65 -16.12 -11.63
C ASP A 323 -14.90 -15.29 -11.29
N GLU A 324 -15.62 -14.84 -12.33
CA GLU A 324 -16.95 -14.22 -12.19
C GLU A 324 -16.97 -12.96 -11.31
N ASN A 325 -15.92 -12.12 -11.40
CA ASN A 325 -15.75 -10.92 -10.58
C ASN A 325 -15.75 -11.21 -9.06
N ASP A 326 -15.16 -12.34 -8.66
CA ASP A 326 -14.98 -12.71 -7.25
C ASP A 326 -13.85 -11.89 -6.59
N LEU A 327 -14.23 -10.81 -5.92
CA LEU A 327 -13.32 -9.84 -5.28
C LEU A 327 -12.52 -10.46 -4.14
N THR A 328 -12.85 -11.67 -3.68
CA THR A 328 -12.14 -12.33 -2.58
C THR A 328 -10.65 -12.46 -2.86
N TYR A 329 -10.26 -12.70 -4.12
CA TYR A 329 -8.84 -12.75 -4.54
C TYR A 329 -8.10 -11.43 -4.32
N PHE A 330 -8.73 -10.32 -4.70
CA PHE A 330 -8.15 -9.00 -4.52
C PHE A 330 -8.12 -8.57 -3.05
N ILE A 331 -9.20 -8.89 -2.33
CA ILE A 331 -9.30 -8.66 -0.88
C ILE A 331 -8.19 -9.40 -0.13
N ASP A 332 -8.00 -10.70 -0.41
CA ASP A 332 -6.96 -11.51 0.22
C ASP A 332 -5.57 -10.90 -0.01
N TYR A 333 -5.24 -10.61 -1.27
CA TYR A 333 -3.94 -10.04 -1.61
C TYR A 333 -3.67 -8.71 -0.90
N ILE A 334 -4.64 -7.78 -0.89
CA ILE A 334 -4.43 -6.48 -0.23
C ILE A 334 -4.38 -6.63 1.29
N LEU A 335 -5.15 -7.53 1.91
CA LEU A 335 -5.03 -7.81 3.34
C LEU A 335 -3.68 -8.39 3.72
N ILE A 336 -3.11 -9.28 2.90
CA ILE A 336 -1.73 -9.76 3.07
C ILE A 336 -0.74 -8.60 2.98
N ALA A 337 -0.90 -7.71 1.99
CA ALA A 337 -0.03 -6.54 1.85
C ALA A 337 -0.13 -5.58 3.03
N ILE A 338 -1.32 -5.39 3.60
CA ILE A 338 -1.55 -4.59 4.81
C ILE A 338 -0.88 -5.24 6.03
N GLU A 339 -1.02 -6.56 6.21
CA GLU A 339 -0.40 -7.29 7.32
C GLU A 339 1.13 -7.21 7.26
N GLU A 340 1.74 -7.38 6.09
CA GLU A 340 3.18 -7.20 5.91
C GLU A 340 3.61 -5.76 6.19
N ALA A 341 2.82 -4.76 5.77
CA ALA A 341 3.11 -3.35 6.05
C ALA A 341 3.00 -3.03 7.56
N LEU A 342 2.03 -3.62 8.26
CA LEU A 342 1.90 -3.54 9.72
C LEU A 342 3.13 -4.15 10.41
N HIS A 343 3.59 -5.31 9.96
CA HIS A 343 4.80 -5.91 10.52
C HIS A 343 6.06 -5.06 10.27
N ASP A 344 6.21 -4.46 9.08
CA ASP A 344 7.29 -3.51 8.78
C ASP A 344 7.26 -2.30 9.73
N MET A 345 6.05 -1.82 10.08
CA MET A 345 5.83 -0.73 11.04
C MET A 345 6.19 -1.15 12.48
N GLU A 346 5.70 -2.30 12.96
CA GLU A 346 6.01 -2.81 14.30
C GLU A 346 7.52 -3.04 14.51
N ASN A 347 8.19 -3.60 13.49
CA ASN A 347 9.64 -3.76 13.49
C ASN A 347 10.37 -2.42 13.53
N TYR A 348 9.85 -1.41 12.81
CA TYR A 348 10.38 -0.05 12.89
C TYR A 348 10.25 0.53 14.30
N ILE A 349 9.06 0.42 14.91
CA ILE A 349 8.75 0.93 16.26
C ILE A 349 9.70 0.28 17.27
N THR A 350 9.79 -1.05 17.27
CA THR A 350 10.66 -1.82 18.16
C THR A 350 12.13 -1.38 18.03
N ARG A 351 12.61 -1.23 16.79
CA ARG A 351 13.96 -0.73 16.54
C ARG A 351 14.15 0.68 17.08
N LYS A 352 13.18 1.57 16.92
CA LYS A 352 13.26 2.96 17.39
C LYS A 352 13.21 3.07 18.90
N GLN A 353 12.39 2.28 19.58
CA GLN A 353 12.36 2.19 21.03
C GLN A 353 13.71 1.72 21.59
N LYS A 354 14.32 0.68 20.98
CA LYS A 354 15.69 0.27 21.31
C LYS A 354 16.69 1.41 21.05
N GLU A 355 16.55 2.09 19.92
CA GLU A 355 17.45 3.20 19.58
C GLU A 355 17.42 4.32 20.63
N GLN A 356 16.22 4.70 21.06
CA GLN A 356 15.96 5.71 22.10
C GLN A 356 16.44 5.24 23.48
N SER A 357 16.20 3.98 23.85
CA SER A 357 16.71 3.39 25.10
C SER A 357 18.22 3.52 25.21
N ASP A 358 18.98 3.17 24.16
CA ASP A 358 20.44 3.32 24.26
C ASP A 358 20.88 4.79 24.19
N ALA A 359 20.14 5.68 23.51
CA ALA A 359 20.41 7.11 23.55
C ALA A 359 20.21 7.68 24.97
N LEU A 360 19.18 7.23 25.68
CA LEU A 360 18.97 7.58 27.09
C LEU A 360 20.09 7.06 28.01
N ARG A 361 20.69 5.90 27.69
CA ARG A 361 21.90 5.43 28.38
C ARG A 361 23.07 6.39 28.16
N LEU A 362 23.27 6.87 26.93
CA LEU A 362 24.32 7.86 26.64
C LEU A 362 24.14 9.17 27.42
N ILE A 363 22.91 9.66 27.62
CA ILE A 363 22.65 10.85 28.45
C ILE A 363 23.05 10.62 29.91
N ARG A 364 22.90 9.40 30.44
CA ARG A 364 23.34 9.08 31.80
C ARG A 364 24.87 9.08 31.93
N THR A 365 25.58 8.74 30.84
CA THR A 365 27.04 8.66 30.83
C THR A 365 27.70 9.99 30.44
N ILE A 366 27.06 10.79 29.60
CA ILE A 366 27.56 12.07 29.08
C ILE A 366 26.77 13.20 29.74
N LYS A 367 27.42 13.97 30.62
CA LYS A 367 26.81 15.16 31.22
C LYS A 367 26.47 16.22 30.15
N ASP A 368 25.38 16.93 30.38
CA ASP A 368 24.95 18.14 29.67
C ASP A 368 24.58 17.99 28.18
N ILE A 369 24.24 16.78 27.71
CA ILE A 369 23.62 16.59 26.38
C ILE A 369 22.11 16.35 26.46
N ASN A 370 21.36 16.94 25.53
CA ASN A 370 19.92 16.67 25.40
C ASN A 370 19.65 15.40 24.57
N LEU A 371 18.41 14.91 24.56
CA LEU A 371 18.03 13.68 23.85
C LEU A 371 18.34 13.74 22.34
N ARG A 372 18.13 14.87 21.69
CA ARG A 372 18.44 15.04 20.27
C ARG A 372 19.95 14.94 20.01
N GLN A 373 20.76 15.57 20.85
CA GLN A 373 22.23 15.49 20.78
C GLN A 373 22.73 14.05 21.02
N ALA A 374 22.12 13.32 21.96
CA ALA A 374 22.41 11.91 22.18
C ALA A 374 22.01 11.03 20.99
N GLU A 375 20.84 11.28 20.38
CA GLU A 375 20.41 10.61 19.15
C GLU A 375 21.39 10.88 18.00
N ILE A 376 21.83 12.13 17.82
CA ILE A 376 22.82 12.52 16.80
C ILE A 376 24.13 11.77 17.04
N LEU A 377 24.67 11.83 18.26
CA LEU A 377 25.93 11.17 18.60
C LEU A 377 25.87 9.67 18.33
N LYS A 378 24.77 9.02 18.71
CA LYS A 378 24.56 7.59 18.47
C LYS A 378 24.52 7.22 17.00
N GLU A 379 23.91 8.04 16.14
CA GLU A 379 23.89 7.78 14.70
C GLU A 379 25.31 7.74 14.13
N PHE A 380 26.19 8.63 14.60
CA PHE A 380 27.59 8.64 14.20
C PHE A 380 28.40 7.50 14.82
N ILE A 381 28.11 7.06 16.05
CA ILE A 381 28.74 5.86 16.64
C ILE A 381 28.39 4.62 15.81
N LYS A 382 27.14 4.52 15.34
CA LYS A 382 26.68 3.40 14.50
C LYS A 382 27.32 3.41 13.09
N TYR A 383 27.65 4.59 12.58
CA TYR A 383 28.23 4.78 11.25
C TYR A 383 29.46 5.70 11.33
N PRO A 384 30.59 5.22 11.91
CA PRO A 384 31.75 6.07 12.23
C PRO A 384 32.40 6.72 11.00
N ASP A 385 32.30 6.09 9.83
CA ASP A 385 32.82 6.63 8.57
C ASP A 385 31.88 7.62 7.87
N LYS A 386 30.62 7.73 8.34
CA LYS A 386 29.62 8.62 7.74
C LYS A 386 29.93 10.07 8.13
N SER A 387 29.90 10.94 7.12
CA SER A 387 30.07 12.37 7.31
C SER A 387 28.76 13.07 7.05
N PHE A 388 28.32 13.92 7.97
CA PHE A 388 27.02 14.58 7.87
C PHE A 388 27.16 16.05 7.49
N VAL A 389 26.15 16.53 6.77
CA VAL A 389 25.95 17.96 6.51
C VAL A 389 24.80 18.48 7.35
N LEU A 390 24.83 19.77 7.66
CA LEU A 390 23.81 20.47 8.46
C LEU A 390 22.37 20.19 8.00
N ASN A 391 22.13 20.18 6.69
CA ASN A 391 20.81 19.90 6.13
C ASN A 391 20.28 18.49 6.45
N GLU A 392 21.16 17.52 6.70
CA GLU A 392 20.76 16.17 7.08
C GLU A 392 20.16 16.17 8.49
N ILE A 393 20.72 16.92 9.43
CA ILE A 393 20.19 17.05 10.80
C ILE A 393 18.86 17.82 10.79
N ILE A 394 18.78 18.93 10.07
CA ILE A 394 17.55 19.73 9.90
C ILE A 394 16.39 18.82 9.46
N ASN A 395 16.62 18.05 8.40
CA ASN A 395 15.58 17.19 7.83
C ASN A 395 15.32 15.93 8.66
N THR A 396 16.33 15.39 9.32
CA THR A 396 16.20 14.15 10.12
C THR A 396 15.57 14.42 11.48
N TYR A 397 15.65 15.63 12.02
CA TYR A 397 15.08 15.98 13.33
C TYR A 397 13.97 17.02 13.26
N GLY A 398 13.66 17.56 12.08
CA GLY A 398 12.60 18.55 11.90
C GLY A 398 12.87 19.87 12.63
N VAL A 399 14.14 20.26 12.78
CA VAL A 399 14.54 21.44 13.56
C VAL A 399 15.02 22.58 12.67
N ALA A 400 14.92 23.82 13.16
CA ALA A 400 15.46 25.00 12.46
C ALA A 400 16.98 24.89 12.22
N TYR A 401 17.47 25.60 11.21
CA TYR A 401 18.89 25.59 10.84
C TYR A 401 19.81 25.91 12.02
N ASP A 402 19.47 26.94 12.80
CA ASP A 402 20.27 27.35 13.95
C ASP A 402 20.27 26.31 15.07
N THR A 403 19.15 25.60 15.27
CA THR A 403 19.08 24.49 16.22
C THR A 403 20.02 23.35 15.82
N ALA A 404 19.94 22.89 14.57
CA ALA A 404 20.82 21.85 14.05
C ALA A 404 22.30 22.27 14.12
N ARG A 405 22.60 23.54 13.83
CA ARG A 405 23.95 24.11 13.90
C ARG A 405 24.47 24.12 15.34
N ASN A 406 23.65 24.55 16.29
CA ASN A 406 24.04 24.61 17.69
C ASN A 406 24.28 23.23 18.27
N ASP A 407 23.46 22.22 17.94
CA ASP A 407 23.68 20.85 18.40
C ASP A 407 25.02 20.28 17.91
N LEU A 408 25.32 20.43 16.61
CA LEU A 408 26.58 19.94 16.03
C LEU A 408 27.80 20.68 16.59
N LEU A 409 27.72 22.01 16.74
CA LEU A 409 28.81 22.79 17.30
C LEU A 409 29.04 22.48 18.79
N TYR A 410 27.97 22.23 19.55
CA TYR A 410 28.08 21.84 20.95
C TYR A 410 28.73 20.47 21.10
N LEU A 411 28.32 19.47 20.31
CA LEU A 411 28.95 18.15 20.28
C LEU A 411 30.41 18.19 19.80
N THR A 412 30.76 19.11 18.89
CA THR A 412 32.15 19.42 18.53
C THR A 412 32.92 20.04 19.70
N LYS A 413 32.33 20.99 20.43
CA LYS A 413 32.94 21.60 21.62
C LYS A 413 33.23 20.56 22.71
N LEU A 414 32.33 19.59 22.87
CA LEU A 414 32.53 18.46 23.76
C LEU A 414 33.58 17.45 23.24
N GLY A 415 34.08 17.60 22.01
CA GLY A 415 35.14 16.76 21.43
C GLY A 415 34.65 15.47 20.78
N TYR A 416 33.33 15.30 20.62
CA TYR A 416 32.76 14.12 19.95
C TYR A 416 32.80 14.21 18.42
N PHE A 417 32.78 15.42 17.87
CA PHE A 417 32.83 15.66 16.44
C PHE A 417 33.96 16.58 16.03
N GLU A 418 34.52 16.33 14.85
CA GLU A 418 35.42 17.24 14.15
C GLU A 418 34.66 17.97 13.03
N LYS A 419 34.85 19.29 12.97
CA LYS A 419 34.26 20.15 11.94
C LYS A 419 35.28 20.37 10.83
N MET A 420 34.94 19.98 9.62
CA MET A 420 35.74 20.21 8.42
C MET A 420 35.01 21.11 7.44
N LYS A 421 35.75 21.92 6.70
CA LYS A 421 35.22 22.70 5.58
C LYS A 421 35.60 22.00 4.28
N VAL A 422 34.59 21.55 3.53
CA VAL A 422 34.78 20.95 2.20
C VAL A 422 34.02 21.79 1.20
N GLN A 423 34.75 22.41 0.27
CA GLN A 423 34.22 23.42 -0.67
C GLN A 423 33.48 24.56 0.08
N LYS A 424 32.19 24.79 -0.23
CA LYS A 424 31.32 25.80 0.39
C LYS A 424 30.47 25.25 1.55
N ARG A 425 30.73 24.05 2.06
CA ARG A 425 29.90 23.40 3.09
C ARG A 425 30.72 22.96 4.30
N PHE A 426 30.09 22.99 5.48
CA PHE A 426 30.63 22.37 6.69
C PHE A 426 30.17 20.92 6.78
N ILE A 427 31.13 20.04 7.07
CA ILE A 427 30.92 18.61 7.26
C ILE A 427 31.39 18.27 8.67
N PHE A 428 30.62 17.44 9.36
CA PHE A 428 30.94 16.94 10.69
C PHE A 428 31.24 15.44 10.60
N LYS A 429 32.30 14.99 11.28
CA LYS A 429 32.70 13.57 11.40
C LYS A 429 32.96 13.22 12.85
N LEU A 430 32.82 11.94 13.21
CA LEU A 430 33.18 11.45 14.54
C LEU A 430 34.67 11.72 14.82
N SER A 431 34.97 12.31 15.97
CA SER A 431 36.35 12.54 16.42
C SER A 431 37.02 11.21 16.70
N LYS A 432 38.23 11.01 16.16
CA LYS A 432 39.05 9.82 16.46
C LYS A 432 39.73 9.90 17.83
N ASN A 433 39.77 11.09 18.42
CA ASN A 433 40.58 11.41 19.60
C ASN A 433 39.82 11.25 20.93
N LYS A 434 38.51 10.93 20.90
CA LYS A 434 37.70 10.79 22.10
C LYS A 434 37.14 9.36 22.20
N VAL A 435 37.44 8.69 23.31
CA VAL A 435 36.89 7.36 23.61
C VAL A 435 35.38 7.49 23.81
N MET A 436 34.61 6.74 23.02
CA MET A 436 33.16 6.73 23.14
C MET A 436 32.75 5.86 24.33
N PRO A 437 31.79 6.31 25.16
CA PRO A 437 31.24 5.45 26.21
C PRO A 437 30.56 4.22 25.57
N GLU A 438 30.80 3.03 26.15
CA GLU A 438 30.21 1.76 25.73
C GLU A 438 28.67 1.71 25.89
#